data_AF-A0A1J5MWW0-F1
#
_entry.id   AF-A0A1J5MWW0-F1
#
_cell.length_a   1.000
_cell.length_b   1.000
_cell.length_c   1.000
_cell.angle_alpha   90.00
_cell.angle_beta   90.00
_cell.angle_gamma   90.00
#
_symmetry.space_group_name_H-M   'P 1'
#
loop_
_entity.id
_entity.type
_entity.pdbx_description
1 polymer ?
#
loop_
_entity_poly.entity_id
_entity_poly.type
_entity_poly.pdbx_seq_one_letter_code
_entity_poly.pdbx_strand_id
1 'polypeptide(L)'
;MSEAPARDKTRPDKEARLAAYQKKLRALKERASLREVTEREMLLDILENNSQAINEYPMLEAQRSSVMELLCGRVGHPGYEFIHERVGRFIVLLAHFDKAVKTGDAARREELEATLLNAEAVLVKCAQGVVYAMALVTDNFEELVLRYFGKQSLEQYSGLIEKHELDQGFWNAFVEEFIASRVVEAHREILEGEKYEIAKERTFLVIRFLFDDILSKLNPTDQEISKTRIQNSFIAAREDPGIRERAKLIQAMLVKGLKGLSQFDKLSAGELLHAARVACMDNVAEEFETQYRARLAEAEAVRKGEADKKEPEERQREQAWFKFVQDQLVALGLGASIAIGVTGDHFYKALEAVVPDQIDGILPLKKDFSLPVLEKILFFLLENHFIQILKECGREEGGKIQVRSGRARRVPAPAVNELRGMSKIRKKQLFGNDVTREDTLLFKPKTAKQLGEAMSMLSLEPALQQGLAELWKRAVFRVDIMVLINLELVARTTTNLTVRLTEILEKYGVKRNG
;
A
#
# COMPACT_ATOMS: atom_id res chain seq x y z
N MET A 1 -23.55 15.17 14.44
CA MET A 1 -24.43 15.26 13.26
C MET A 1 -24.35 16.69 12.76
N SER A 2 -23.51 16.91 11.75
CA SER A 2 -23.32 18.19 11.06
C SER A 2 -23.85 17.98 9.65
N GLU A 3 -24.81 18.79 9.22
CA GLU A 3 -25.38 18.74 7.88
C GLU A 3 -24.26 19.01 6.85
N ALA A 4 -23.91 17.99 6.07
CA ALA A 4 -23.05 18.15 4.91
C ALA A 4 -23.78 19.07 3.89
N PRO A 5 -23.11 20.06 3.29
CA PRO A 5 -23.77 20.96 2.35
C PRO A 5 -24.18 20.17 1.10
N ALA A 6 -25.49 20.09 0.86
CA ALA A 6 -26.07 19.55 -0.35
C ALA A 6 -25.49 20.27 -1.58
N ARG A 7 -24.82 19.53 -2.47
CA ARG A 7 -24.45 20.03 -3.80
C ARG A 7 -25.37 19.42 -4.83
N ASP A 8 -26.45 20.13 -5.08
CA ASP A 8 -27.36 19.94 -6.20
C ASP A 8 -26.73 20.52 -7.49
N LYS A 9 -25.54 20.01 -7.88
CA LYS A 9 -24.91 20.34 -9.16
C LYS A 9 -24.84 19.08 -10.00
N THR A 10 -25.87 18.86 -10.81
CA THR A 10 -25.86 17.87 -11.89
C THR A 10 -24.67 18.14 -12.82
N ARG A 11 -24.03 17.08 -13.33
CA ARG A 11 -22.98 17.19 -14.34
C ARG A 11 -23.48 18.08 -15.50
N PRO A 12 -22.75 19.13 -15.90
CA PRO A 12 -23.16 19.95 -17.04
C PRO A 12 -23.31 19.09 -18.30
N ASP A 13 -24.25 19.44 -19.17
CA ASP A 13 -24.42 18.76 -20.45
C ASP A 13 -23.18 18.90 -21.34
N LYS A 14 -23.14 18.14 -22.43
CA LYS A 14 -21.97 18.12 -23.33
C LYS A 14 -21.67 19.49 -23.95
N GLU A 15 -22.68 20.29 -24.27
CA GLU A 15 -22.50 21.59 -24.93
C GLU A 15 -21.95 22.62 -23.93
N ALA A 16 -22.50 22.63 -22.72
CA ALA A 16 -22.03 23.46 -21.61
C ALA A 16 -20.58 23.16 -21.24
N ARG A 17 -20.19 21.87 -21.17
CA ARG A 17 -18.79 21.49 -20.90
C ARG A 17 -17.84 21.97 -21.99
N LEU A 18 -18.16 21.73 -23.27
CA LEU A 18 -17.32 22.18 -24.39
C LEU A 18 -17.20 23.71 -24.43
N ALA A 19 -18.28 24.44 -24.16
CA ALA A 19 -18.27 25.89 -24.07
C ALA A 19 -17.39 26.38 -22.90
N ALA A 20 -17.43 25.72 -21.73
CA ALA A 20 -16.58 26.02 -20.59
C ALA A 20 -15.09 25.84 -20.95
N TYR A 21 -14.73 24.70 -21.56
CA TYR A 21 -13.36 24.43 -21.99
C TYR A 21 -12.86 25.46 -23.01
N GLN A 22 -13.69 25.84 -23.99
CA GLN A 22 -13.33 26.88 -24.97
C GLN A 22 -13.09 28.23 -24.29
N LYS A 23 -13.96 28.61 -23.33
CA LYS A 23 -13.82 29.84 -22.56
C LYS A 23 -12.51 29.84 -21.76
N LYS A 24 -12.20 28.74 -21.07
CA LYS A 24 -10.96 28.56 -20.31
C LYS A 24 -9.73 28.67 -21.23
N LEU A 25 -9.73 27.97 -22.35
CA LEU A 25 -8.62 28.01 -23.32
C LEU A 25 -8.40 29.41 -23.90
N ARG A 26 -9.47 30.16 -24.22
CA ARG A 26 -9.35 31.55 -24.69
C ARG A 26 -8.73 32.45 -23.63
N ALA A 27 -9.20 32.37 -22.38
CA ALA A 27 -8.66 33.14 -21.28
C ALA A 27 -7.17 32.85 -21.03
N LEU A 28 -6.75 31.59 -21.15
CA LEU A 28 -5.34 31.19 -21.02
C LEU A 28 -4.46 31.74 -22.15
N LYS A 29 -4.98 31.74 -23.39
CA LYS A 29 -4.30 32.34 -24.56
C LYS A 29 -4.17 33.85 -24.46
N GLU A 30 -5.23 34.54 -24.02
CA GLU A 30 -5.22 36.00 -23.84
C GLU A 30 -4.16 36.45 -22.82
N ARG A 31 -3.90 35.63 -21.81
CA ARG A 31 -2.86 35.89 -20.79
C ARG A 31 -1.45 35.44 -21.21
N ALA A 32 -1.27 34.94 -22.44
CA ALA A 32 -0.02 34.35 -22.92
C ALA A 32 0.56 33.30 -21.96
N SER A 33 -0.32 32.45 -21.39
CA SER A 33 0.08 31.44 -20.42
C SER A 33 1.08 30.46 -21.03
N LEU A 34 2.07 30.03 -20.24
CA LEU A 34 2.99 28.98 -20.64
C LEU A 34 2.20 27.70 -20.98
N ARG A 35 2.72 26.89 -21.92
CA ARG A 35 2.11 25.61 -22.33
C ARG A 35 1.77 24.74 -21.12
N GLU A 36 2.70 24.68 -20.19
CA GLU A 36 2.64 23.91 -18.96
C GLU A 36 1.48 24.33 -18.04
N VAL A 37 1.32 25.64 -17.86
CA VAL A 37 0.21 26.21 -17.10
C VAL A 37 -1.11 25.95 -17.83
N THR A 38 -1.10 26.04 -19.16
CA THR A 38 -2.29 25.76 -19.97
C THR A 38 -2.73 24.31 -19.84
N GLU A 39 -1.80 23.35 -19.93
CA GLU A 39 -2.09 21.92 -19.76
C GLU A 39 -2.67 21.62 -18.37
N ARG A 40 -2.03 22.12 -17.30
CA ARG A 40 -2.53 21.96 -15.93
C ARG A 40 -3.93 22.54 -15.77
N GLU A 41 -4.12 23.81 -16.13
CA GLU A 41 -5.38 24.53 -15.95
C GLU A 41 -6.52 23.92 -16.77
N MET A 42 -6.23 23.39 -17.96
CA MET A 42 -7.22 22.68 -18.77
C MET A 42 -7.58 21.32 -18.17
N LEU A 43 -6.60 20.58 -17.63
CA LEU A 43 -6.87 19.33 -16.93
C LEU A 43 -7.74 19.58 -15.69
N LEU A 44 -7.44 20.60 -14.90
CA LEU A 44 -8.26 20.97 -13.73
C LEU A 44 -9.72 21.30 -14.15
N ASP A 45 -9.89 22.11 -15.20
CA ASP A 45 -11.23 22.49 -15.70
C ASP A 45 -12.02 21.27 -16.20
N ILE A 46 -11.37 20.30 -16.86
CA ILE A 46 -11.98 19.02 -17.25
C ILE A 46 -12.46 18.24 -16.02
N LEU A 47 -11.62 18.14 -14.99
CA LEU A 47 -11.94 17.35 -13.80
C LEU A 47 -13.05 17.98 -12.98
N GLU A 48 -13.05 19.31 -12.83
CA GLU A 48 -14.12 20.04 -12.12
C GLU A 48 -15.48 19.83 -12.78
N ASN A 49 -15.55 19.98 -14.11
CA ASN A 49 -16.77 19.79 -14.91
C ASN A 49 -17.24 18.32 -14.96
N ASN A 50 -16.39 17.36 -14.60
CA ASN A 50 -16.70 15.93 -14.61
C ASN A 50 -16.69 15.27 -13.23
N SER A 51 -16.51 16.02 -12.14
CA SER A 51 -16.43 15.47 -10.78
C SER A 51 -17.57 14.51 -10.42
N GLN A 52 -18.80 14.80 -10.86
CA GLN A 52 -19.99 13.97 -10.64
C GLN A 52 -20.03 12.67 -11.48
N ALA A 53 -19.22 12.59 -12.55
CA ALA A 53 -19.07 11.37 -13.35
C ALA A 53 -17.92 10.47 -12.86
N ILE A 54 -17.18 10.91 -11.84
CA ILE A 54 -16.13 10.11 -11.20
C ILE A 54 -16.76 9.45 -9.97
N ASN A 55 -16.87 8.13 -10.00
CA ASN A 55 -17.37 7.33 -8.89
C ASN A 55 -16.44 7.47 -7.68
N GLU A 56 -17.01 7.54 -6.47
CA GLU A 56 -16.27 7.73 -5.22
C GLU A 56 -15.44 9.02 -5.16
N TYR A 57 -15.78 10.04 -5.97
CA TYR A 57 -15.03 11.30 -5.97
C TYR A 57 -15.03 11.94 -4.57
N PRO A 58 -13.85 12.34 -4.02
CA PRO A 58 -13.77 12.74 -2.63
C PRO A 58 -14.64 13.95 -2.25
N MET A 59 -15.31 13.84 -1.11
CA MET A 59 -16.10 14.93 -0.54
C MET A 59 -15.22 15.95 0.20
N LEU A 60 -14.10 15.51 0.77
CA LEU A 60 -13.15 16.37 1.49
C LEU A 60 -12.25 17.13 0.54
N GLU A 61 -11.98 18.39 0.85
CA GLU A 61 -11.16 19.27 0.01
C GLU A 61 -9.71 18.78 -0.09
N ALA A 62 -9.09 18.41 1.03
CA ALA A 62 -7.72 17.88 1.05
C ALA A 62 -7.56 16.63 0.17
N GLN A 63 -8.55 15.73 0.17
CA GLN A 63 -8.55 14.55 -0.69
C GLN A 63 -8.74 14.91 -2.17
N ARG A 64 -9.58 15.92 -2.49
CA ARG A 64 -9.69 16.42 -3.87
C ARG A 64 -8.39 17.06 -4.34
N SER A 65 -7.74 17.88 -3.52
CA SER A 65 -6.43 18.47 -3.82
C SER A 65 -5.39 17.38 -4.08
N SER A 66 -5.40 16.32 -3.27
CA SER A 66 -4.52 15.16 -3.47
C SER A 66 -4.74 14.47 -4.82
N VAL A 67 -6.00 14.27 -5.25
CA VAL A 67 -6.31 13.73 -6.59
C VAL A 67 -5.77 14.64 -7.68
N MET A 68 -5.94 15.96 -7.53
CA MET A 68 -5.45 16.93 -8.51
C MET A 68 -3.93 16.94 -8.61
N GLU A 69 -3.22 16.97 -7.48
CA GLU A 69 -1.75 16.97 -7.44
C GLU A 69 -1.18 15.66 -8.00
N LEU A 70 -1.81 14.51 -7.71
CA LEU A 70 -1.45 13.23 -8.31
C LEU A 70 -1.68 13.17 -9.82
N LEU A 71 -2.60 13.95 -10.39
CA LEU A 71 -2.82 13.97 -11.84
C LEU A 71 -1.97 15.02 -12.55
N CYS A 72 -1.70 16.15 -11.89
CA CYS A 72 -0.97 17.29 -12.44
C CYS A 72 0.55 17.21 -12.25
N GLY A 73 1.04 16.14 -11.63
CA GLY A 73 2.47 15.94 -11.41
C GLY A 73 3.29 15.93 -12.71
N ARG A 74 4.58 16.23 -12.57
CA ARG A 74 5.47 16.49 -13.73
C ARG A 74 6.71 15.62 -13.74
N VAL A 75 7.18 15.23 -12.56
CA VAL A 75 8.41 14.47 -12.36
C VAL A 75 8.13 13.34 -11.37
N GLY A 76 8.87 12.24 -11.48
CA GLY A 76 8.83 11.12 -10.54
C GLY A 76 8.17 9.89 -11.15
N HIS A 77 6.94 10.02 -11.67
CA HIS A 77 6.18 8.88 -12.21
C HIS A 77 6.12 8.90 -13.75
N PRO A 78 6.40 7.76 -14.44
CA PRO A 78 6.36 7.68 -15.91
C PRO A 78 5.00 8.05 -16.52
N GLY A 79 3.91 7.82 -15.79
CA GLY A 79 2.56 8.08 -16.26
C GLY A 79 2.21 9.55 -16.52
N TYR A 80 2.99 10.50 -16.01
CA TYR A 80 2.76 11.91 -16.31
C TYR A 80 2.91 12.23 -17.80
N GLU A 81 3.84 11.58 -18.49
CA GLU A 81 4.02 11.73 -19.94
C GLU A 81 2.72 11.42 -20.71
N PHE A 82 2.04 10.33 -20.35
CA PHE A 82 0.77 9.93 -20.98
C PHE A 82 -0.34 10.98 -20.76
N ILE A 83 -0.47 11.51 -19.53
CA ILE A 83 -1.48 12.52 -19.21
C ILE A 83 -1.20 13.80 -20.01
N HIS A 84 0.04 14.28 -19.98
CA HIS A 84 0.45 15.50 -20.69
C HIS A 84 0.24 15.39 -22.21
N GLU A 85 0.56 14.24 -22.82
CA GLU A 85 0.29 13.98 -24.24
C GLU A 85 -1.21 14.08 -24.56
N ARG A 86 -2.05 13.47 -23.72
CA ARG A 86 -3.51 13.46 -23.92
C ARG A 86 -4.14 14.83 -23.69
N VAL A 87 -3.69 15.57 -22.69
CA VAL A 87 -4.13 16.95 -22.45
C VAL A 87 -3.69 17.86 -23.59
N GLY A 88 -2.44 17.76 -24.05
CA GLY A 88 -1.95 18.52 -25.21
C GLY A 88 -2.78 18.24 -26.46
N ARG A 89 -3.10 16.97 -26.73
CA ARG A 89 -3.98 16.58 -27.83
C ARG A 89 -5.40 17.14 -27.67
N PHE A 90 -5.96 17.11 -26.46
CA PHE A 90 -7.27 17.68 -26.16
C PHE A 90 -7.31 19.18 -26.49
N ILE A 91 -6.29 19.95 -26.08
CA ILE A 91 -6.18 21.39 -26.36
C ILE A 91 -6.15 21.66 -27.88
N VAL A 92 -5.40 20.86 -28.64
CA VAL A 92 -5.34 20.98 -30.10
C VAL A 92 -6.70 20.69 -30.74
N LEU A 93 -7.37 19.61 -30.31
CA LEU A 93 -8.71 19.27 -30.78
C LEU A 93 -9.71 20.38 -30.48
N LEU A 94 -9.62 20.98 -29.29
CA LEU A 94 -10.51 22.06 -28.85
C LEU A 94 -10.31 23.33 -29.70
N ALA A 95 -9.08 23.64 -30.07
CA ALA A 95 -8.77 24.75 -30.97
C ALA A 95 -9.30 24.51 -32.40
N HIS A 96 -9.20 23.28 -32.91
CA HIS A 96 -9.77 22.92 -34.21
C HIS A 96 -11.30 22.95 -34.20
N PHE A 97 -11.91 22.51 -33.10
CA PHE A 97 -13.36 22.57 -32.92
C PHE A 97 -13.86 24.02 -32.90
N ASP A 98 -13.20 24.92 -32.17
CA ASP A 98 -13.50 26.36 -32.19
C ASP A 98 -13.42 26.96 -33.61
N LYS A 99 -12.43 26.55 -34.40
CA LYS A 99 -12.30 26.96 -35.81
C LYS A 99 -13.45 26.42 -36.69
N ALA A 100 -13.82 25.16 -36.53
CA ALA A 100 -14.93 24.55 -37.28
C ALA A 100 -16.26 25.25 -36.96
N VAL A 101 -16.51 25.58 -35.69
CA VAL A 101 -17.68 26.36 -35.25
C VAL A 101 -17.70 27.75 -35.91
N LYS A 102 -16.57 28.46 -35.94
CA LYS A 102 -16.47 29.79 -36.57
C LYS A 102 -16.62 29.79 -38.09
N THR A 103 -16.24 28.69 -38.75
CA THR A 103 -16.28 28.56 -40.21
C THR A 103 -17.56 27.92 -40.73
N GLY A 104 -18.43 27.41 -39.86
CA GLY A 104 -19.70 26.79 -40.23
C GLY A 104 -19.59 25.39 -40.82
N ASP A 105 -18.45 24.71 -40.65
CA ASP A 105 -18.24 23.34 -41.15
C ASP A 105 -18.90 22.31 -40.20
N ALA A 106 -20.16 21.97 -40.52
CA ALA A 106 -20.99 21.09 -39.69
C ALA A 106 -20.43 19.65 -39.58
N ALA A 107 -19.96 19.08 -40.69
CA ALA A 107 -19.45 17.71 -40.71
C ALA A 107 -18.16 17.59 -39.89
N ARG A 108 -17.23 18.55 -40.05
CA ARG A 108 -15.99 18.56 -39.28
C ARG A 108 -16.24 18.87 -37.80
N ARG A 109 -17.23 19.71 -37.49
CA ARG A 109 -17.64 20.01 -36.11
C ARG A 109 -18.10 18.75 -35.38
N GLU A 110 -18.97 17.96 -35.99
CA GLU A 110 -19.53 16.73 -35.38
C GLU A 110 -18.45 15.68 -35.13
N GLU A 111 -17.54 15.47 -36.09
CA GLU A 111 -16.38 14.57 -35.92
C GLU A 111 -15.46 15.00 -34.77
N LEU A 112 -15.16 16.30 -34.69
CA LEU A 112 -14.30 16.85 -33.63
C LEU A 112 -14.98 16.81 -32.27
N GLU A 113 -16.30 17.03 -32.20
CA GLU A 113 -17.09 16.90 -30.97
C GLU A 113 -16.99 15.47 -30.41
N ALA A 114 -17.25 14.45 -31.24
CA ALA A 114 -17.14 13.06 -30.82
C ALA A 114 -15.72 12.72 -30.34
N THR A 115 -14.71 13.20 -31.06
CA THR A 115 -13.29 12.97 -30.69
C THR A 115 -12.93 13.66 -29.37
N LEU A 116 -13.44 14.88 -29.12
CA LEU A 116 -13.24 15.61 -27.87
C LEU A 116 -13.89 14.90 -26.68
N LEU A 117 -15.14 14.44 -26.84
CA LEU A 117 -15.84 13.71 -25.78
C LEU A 117 -15.14 12.39 -25.45
N ASN A 118 -14.57 11.71 -26.45
CA ASN A 118 -13.78 10.51 -26.22
C ASN A 118 -12.47 10.83 -25.47
N ALA A 119 -11.78 11.91 -25.85
CA ALA A 119 -10.57 12.35 -25.16
C ALA A 119 -10.86 12.81 -23.71
N GLU A 120 -11.97 13.50 -23.48
CA GLU A 120 -12.50 13.84 -22.16
C GLU A 120 -12.72 12.57 -21.33
N ALA A 121 -13.44 11.57 -21.86
CA ALA A 121 -13.73 10.33 -21.14
C ALA A 121 -12.45 9.58 -20.72
N VAL A 122 -11.43 9.55 -21.59
CA VAL A 122 -10.13 8.93 -21.28
C VAL A 122 -9.42 9.68 -20.14
N LEU A 123 -9.39 11.02 -20.16
CA LEU A 123 -8.80 11.83 -19.08
C LEU A 123 -9.55 11.66 -17.75
N VAL A 124 -10.89 11.59 -17.80
CA VAL A 124 -11.73 11.29 -16.62
C VAL A 124 -11.41 9.92 -16.05
N LYS A 125 -11.13 8.91 -16.90
CA LYS A 125 -10.72 7.58 -16.43
C LYS A 125 -9.35 7.58 -15.76
N CYS A 126 -8.40 8.42 -16.16
CA CYS A 126 -7.17 8.62 -15.38
C CYS A 126 -7.50 9.08 -13.95
N ALA A 127 -8.40 10.05 -13.79
CA ALA A 127 -8.81 10.51 -12.48
C ALA A 127 -9.55 9.46 -11.66
N GLN A 128 -10.45 8.70 -12.30
CA GLN A 128 -11.13 7.57 -11.66
C GLN A 128 -10.15 6.54 -11.08
N GLY A 129 -9.06 6.27 -11.79
CA GLY A 129 -8.02 5.33 -11.34
C GLY A 129 -7.31 5.82 -10.09
N VAL A 130 -6.98 7.12 -10.05
CA VAL A 130 -6.41 7.77 -8.87
C VAL A 130 -7.39 7.70 -7.70
N VAL A 131 -8.66 8.04 -7.91
CA VAL A 131 -9.70 8.02 -6.87
C VAL A 131 -9.90 6.64 -6.28
N TYR A 132 -10.03 5.59 -7.10
CA TYR A 132 -10.16 4.23 -6.59
C TYR A 132 -8.93 3.75 -5.83
N ALA A 133 -7.72 4.06 -6.32
CA ALA A 133 -6.50 3.69 -5.63
C ALA A 133 -6.37 4.42 -4.28
N MET A 134 -6.66 5.72 -4.24
CA MET A 134 -6.67 6.50 -3.00
C MET A 134 -7.70 6.00 -2.01
N ALA A 135 -8.94 5.76 -2.45
CA ALA A 135 -10.00 5.21 -1.61
C ALA A 135 -9.59 3.86 -1.02
N LEU A 136 -9.01 2.97 -1.83
CA LEU A 136 -8.50 1.69 -1.35
C LEU A 136 -7.38 1.86 -0.30
N VAL A 137 -6.45 2.80 -0.52
CA VAL A 137 -5.38 3.09 0.43
C VAL A 137 -5.98 3.59 1.74
N THR A 138 -6.85 4.60 1.71
CA THR A 138 -7.48 5.15 2.91
C THR A 138 -8.31 4.10 3.65
N ASP A 139 -9.14 3.33 2.94
CA ASP A 139 -9.97 2.29 3.54
C ASP A 139 -9.11 1.21 4.23
N ASN A 140 -8.00 0.79 3.61
CA ASN A 140 -7.12 -0.22 4.20
C ASN A 140 -6.33 0.32 5.41
N PHE A 141 -5.97 1.60 5.42
CA PHE A 141 -5.36 2.23 6.59
C PHE A 141 -6.39 2.47 7.70
N GLU A 142 -7.62 2.83 7.37
CA GLU A 142 -8.73 2.91 8.33
C GLU A 142 -8.99 1.54 8.98
N GLU A 143 -9.05 0.48 8.18
CA GLU A 143 -9.19 -0.89 8.68
C GLU A 143 -7.98 -1.28 9.54
N LEU A 144 -6.75 -0.92 9.16
CA LEU A 144 -5.56 -1.14 9.98
C LEU A 144 -5.67 -0.42 11.34
N VAL A 145 -6.10 0.84 11.33
CA VAL A 145 -6.30 1.65 12.54
C VAL A 145 -7.35 1.01 13.44
N LEU A 146 -8.52 0.69 12.89
CA LEU A 146 -9.60 0.05 13.62
C LEU A 146 -9.16 -1.31 14.19
N ARG A 147 -8.43 -2.09 13.38
CA ARG A 147 -8.01 -3.44 13.74
C ARG A 147 -7.01 -3.47 14.88
N TYR A 148 -6.07 -2.52 14.96
CA TYR A 148 -4.95 -2.57 15.92
C TYR A 148 -4.98 -1.48 17.00
N PHE A 149 -5.71 -0.39 16.79
CA PHE A 149 -5.79 0.72 17.75
C PHE A 149 -7.20 0.95 18.29
N GLY A 150 -8.19 0.29 17.69
CA GLY A 150 -9.58 0.29 18.13
C GLY A 150 -10.38 1.49 17.62
N LYS A 151 -11.69 1.44 17.87
CA LYS A 151 -12.66 2.42 17.33
C LYS A 151 -12.40 3.87 17.76
N GLN A 152 -11.88 4.07 18.98
CA GLN A 152 -11.55 5.39 19.50
C GLN A 152 -10.46 6.12 18.70
N SER A 153 -9.60 5.37 18.01
CA SER A 153 -8.53 5.92 17.17
C SER A 153 -8.98 6.33 15.77
N LEU A 154 -10.23 6.01 15.37
CA LEU A 154 -10.77 6.45 14.09
C LEU A 154 -10.97 7.96 14.02
N GLU A 155 -11.27 8.62 15.15
CA GLU A 155 -11.39 10.09 15.19
C GLU A 155 -10.04 10.75 14.91
N GLN A 156 -8.96 10.21 15.48
CA GLN A 156 -7.59 10.67 15.21
C GLN A 156 -7.22 10.49 13.73
N TYR A 157 -7.51 9.32 13.16
CA TYR A 157 -7.25 9.04 11.75
C TYR A 157 -8.08 9.94 10.82
N SER A 158 -9.36 10.14 11.12
CA SER A 158 -10.24 11.04 10.35
C SER A 158 -9.74 12.49 10.40
N GLY A 159 -9.30 12.95 11.58
CA GLY A 159 -8.69 14.27 11.74
C GLY A 159 -7.42 14.46 10.89
N LEU A 160 -6.61 13.41 10.69
CA LEU A 160 -5.47 13.48 9.77
C LEU A 160 -5.92 13.64 8.32
N ILE A 161 -6.94 12.89 7.88
CA ILE A 161 -7.49 12.96 6.51
C ILE A 161 -8.10 14.34 6.22
N GLU A 162 -8.77 14.94 7.21
CA GLU A 162 -9.38 16.27 7.06
C GLU A 162 -8.32 17.38 6.96
N LYS A 163 -7.21 17.23 7.68
CA LYS A 163 -6.20 18.29 7.86
C LYS A 163 -5.08 18.25 6.83
N HIS A 164 -4.76 17.08 6.28
CA HIS A 164 -3.63 16.89 5.39
C HIS A 164 -4.06 16.34 4.03
N GLU A 165 -3.40 16.82 2.98
CA GLU A 165 -3.37 16.12 1.69
C GLU A 165 -2.61 14.79 1.85
N LEU A 166 -2.89 13.79 1.01
CA LEU A 166 -2.30 12.44 1.08
C LEU A 166 -0.85 12.42 0.56
N ASP A 167 -0.03 13.35 1.07
CA ASP A 167 1.35 13.61 0.73
C ASP A 167 2.30 13.12 1.84
N GLN A 168 3.59 13.48 1.74
CA GLN A 168 4.57 13.10 2.76
C GLN A 168 4.22 13.65 4.16
N GLY A 169 3.56 14.81 4.24
CA GLY A 169 3.12 15.39 5.51
C GLY A 169 2.08 14.53 6.23
N PHE A 170 1.07 14.03 5.49
CA PHE A 170 0.11 13.07 6.05
C PHE A 170 0.80 11.80 6.56
N TRP A 171 1.69 11.22 5.77
CA TRP A 171 2.36 9.97 6.16
C TRP A 171 3.29 10.15 7.37
N ASN A 172 4.00 11.28 7.46
CA ASN A 172 4.79 11.62 8.64
C ASN A 172 3.89 11.72 9.88
N ALA A 173 2.76 12.43 9.78
CA ALA A 173 1.82 12.58 10.89
C ALA A 173 1.20 11.24 11.29
N PHE A 174 0.82 10.40 10.33
CA PHE A 174 0.30 9.06 10.58
C PHE A 174 1.31 8.18 11.33
N VAL A 175 2.56 8.12 10.85
CA VAL A 175 3.60 7.30 11.47
C VAL A 175 3.92 7.83 12.87
N GLU A 176 3.98 9.15 13.07
CA GLU A 176 4.23 9.73 14.38
C GLU A 176 3.13 9.37 15.39
N GLU A 177 1.86 9.56 15.01
CA GLU A 177 0.70 9.34 15.89
C GLU A 177 0.48 7.86 16.21
N PHE A 178 0.51 7.00 15.20
CA PHE A 178 0.14 5.59 15.35
C PHE A 178 1.31 4.64 15.61
N ILE A 179 2.55 5.04 15.31
CA ILE A 179 3.73 4.19 15.48
C ILE A 179 4.66 4.79 16.52
N ALA A 180 5.29 5.94 16.23
CA ALA A 180 6.39 6.46 17.03
C ALA A 180 5.94 6.75 18.47
N SER A 181 4.84 7.48 18.63
CA SER A 181 4.25 7.81 19.92
C SER A 181 3.92 6.57 20.75
N ARG A 182 3.41 5.51 20.11
CA ARG A 182 3.04 4.25 20.79
C ARG A 182 4.25 3.46 21.26
N VAL A 183 5.32 3.45 20.48
CA VAL A 183 6.55 2.78 20.88
C VAL A 183 7.27 3.56 21.99
N VAL A 184 7.28 4.89 21.93
CA VAL A 184 7.83 5.74 23.00
C VAL A 184 7.05 5.55 24.31
N GLU A 185 5.71 5.51 24.23
CA GLU A 185 4.83 5.21 25.36
C GLU A 185 5.10 3.81 25.93
N ALA A 186 5.20 2.79 25.06
CA ALA A 186 5.57 1.43 25.48
C ALA A 186 6.92 1.40 26.20
N HIS A 187 7.93 2.06 25.63
CA HIS A 187 9.27 2.10 26.22
C HIS A 187 9.25 2.71 27.62
N ARG A 188 8.55 3.83 27.81
CA ARG A 188 8.39 4.45 29.13
C ARG A 188 7.75 3.50 30.13
N GLU A 189 6.63 2.87 29.77
CA GLU A 189 5.92 1.97 30.69
C GLU A 189 6.68 0.67 31.00
N ILE A 190 7.44 0.15 30.04
CA ILE A 190 8.34 -0.99 30.25
C ILE A 190 9.38 -0.65 31.33
N LEU A 191 9.96 0.55 31.27
CA LEU A 191 10.95 1.00 32.25
C LEU A 191 10.31 1.28 33.62
N GLU A 192 9.15 1.95 33.67
CA GLU A 192 8.42 2.24 34.91
C GLU A 192 7.93 0.96 35.61
N GLY A 193 7.48 -0.03 34.83
CA GLY A 193 7.02 -1.32 35.33
C GLY A 193 8.11 -2.37 35.51
N GLU A 194 9.39 -2.02 35.31
CA GLU A 194 10.54 -2.92 35.36
C GLU A 194 10.37 -4.20 34.52
N LYS A 195 9.70 -4.09 33.37
CA LYS A 195 9.41 -5.21 32.44
C LYS A 195 10.60 -5.52 31.53
N TYR A 196 11.76 -5.71 32.13
CA TYR A 196 13.00 -6.07 31.43
C TYR A 196 13.81 -7.07 32.25
N GLU A 197 14.62 -7.88 31.58
CA GLU A 197 15.51 -8.85 32.23
C GLU A 197 16.97 -8.44 32.03
N ILE A 198 17.77 -8.51 33.09
CA ILE A 198 19.22 -8.31 33.01
C ILE A 198 19.92 -9.63 33.30
N ALA A 199 20.76 -10.08 32.37
CA ALA A 199 21.54 -11.30 32.56
C ALA A 199 22.97 -11.13 32.05
N LYS A 200 23.93 -11.81 32.69
CA LYS A 200 25.30 -11.92 32.18
C LYS A 200 25.41 -13.15 31.28
N GLU A 201 25.79 -12.93 30.02
CA GLU A 201 25.98 -13.99 29.04
C GLU A 201 27.39 -13.96 28.45
N ARG A 202 28.25 -14.86 28.94
CA ARG A 202 29.67 -14.93 28.57
C ARG A 202 30.34 -13.57 28.80
N THR A 203 30.68 -12.86 27.73
CA THR A 203 31.37 -11.55 27.71
C THR A 203 30.41 -10.37 27.57
N PHE A 204 29.09 -10.60 27.55
CA PHE A 204 28.09 -9.56 27.44
C PHE A 204 27.25 -9.43 28.71
N LEU A 205 26.90 -8.21 29.07
CA LEU A 205 25.73 -7.92 29.90
C LEU A 205 24.55 -7.67 28.95
N VAL A 206 23.46 -8.39 29.13
CA VAL A 206 22.30 -8.38 28.24
C VAL A 206 21.11 -7.79 28.97
N ILE A 207 20.51 -6.75 28.38
CA ILE A 207 19.20 -6.23 28.78
C ILE A 207 18.18 -6.75 27.77
N ARG A 208 17.11 -7.40 28.23
CA ARG A 208 16.07 -7.97 27.38
C ARG A 208 14.76 -7.23 27.56
N PHE A 209 14.18 -6.87 26.44
CA PHE A 209 12.83 -6.32 26.33
C PHE A 209 11.99 -7.28 25.49
N LEU A 210 10.76 -7.57 25.91
CA LEU A 210 9.85 -8.40 25.14
C LEU A 210 9.08 -7.53 24.16
N PHE A 211 9.03 -7.95 22.90
CA PHE A 211 8.21 -7.25 21.92
C PHE A 211 6.71 -7.31 22.26
N ASP A 212 6.27 -8.33 22.99
CA ASP A 212 4.90 -8.44 23.47
C ASP A 212 4.48 -7.23 24.32
N ASP A 213 5.41 -6.65 25.10
CA ASP A 213 5.10 -5.45 25.90
C ASP A 213 4.87 -4.22 25.03
N ILE A 214 5.53 -4.13 23.87
CA ILE A 214 5.29 -3.08 22.88
C ILE A 214 3.96 -3.33 22.18
N LEU A 215 3.69 -4.59 21.81
CA LEU A 215 2.41 -5.00 21.21
C LEU A 215 1.23 -4.80 22.16
N SER A 216 1.44 -4.76 23.48
CA SER A 216 0.38 -4.48 24.46
C SER A 216 -0.22 -3.06 24.33
N LYS A 217 0.46 -2.15 23.60
CA LYS A 217 -0.10 -0.84 23.23
C LYS A 217 -1.12 -0.90 22.11
N LEU A 218 -1.12 -2.00 21.35
CA LEU A 218 -2.16 -2.26 20.37
C LEU A 218 -3.40 -2.74 21.13
N ASN A 219 -4.56 -2.21 20.75
CA ASN A 219 -5.87 -2.63 21.23
C ASN A 219 -6.58 -3.37 20.08
N PRO A 220 -6.15 -4.60 19.76
CA PRO A 220 -6.73 -5.30 18.63
C PRO A 220 -8.21 -5.57 18.87
N THR A 221 -9.02 -5.39 17.82
CA THR A 221 -10.45 -5.75 17.89
C THR A 221 -10.67 -7.17 17.39
N ASP A 222 -11.44 -7.95 18.15
CA ASP A 222 -11.93 -9.27 17.73
C ASP A 222 -13.21 -9.17 16.88
N GLN A 223 -13.72 -7.95 16.67
CA GLN A 223 -14.93 -7.73 15.88
C GLN A 223 -14.65 -7.86 14.38
N GLU A 224 -15.61 -8.43 13.66
CA GLU A 224 -15.55 -8.47 12.20
C GLU A 224 -15.68 -7.06 11.64
N ILE A 225 -14.66 -6.60 10.93
CA ILE A 225 -14.65 -5.29 10.28
C ILE A 225 -15.31 -5.42 8.91
N SER A 226 -16.46 -4.76 8.75
CA SER A 226 -17.18 -4.71 7.47
C SER A 226 -16.33 -3.99 6.42
N LYS A 227 -16.15 -4.63 5.27
CA LYS A 227 -15.34 -4.10 4.17
C LYS A 227 -16.15 -3.20 3.25
N THR A 228 -15.53 -2.14 2.75
CA THR A 228 -16.16 -1.26 1.77
C THR A 228 -16.33 -1.96 0.41
N ARG A 229 -17.15 -1.36 -0.48
CA ARG A 229 -17.29 -1.82 -1.87
C ARG A 229 -15.95 -1.88 -2.59
N ILE A 230 -15.07 -0.90 -2.37
CA ILE A 230 -13.75 -0.80 -2.98
C ILE A 230 -12.83 -1.91 -2.49
N GLN A 231 -12.77 -2.14 -1.17
CA GLN A 231 -11.98 -3.23 -0.60
C GLN A 231 -12.46 -4.60 -1.10
N ASN A 232 -13.77 -4.85 -1.09
CA ASN A 232 -14.34 -6.11 -1.58
C ASN A 232 -14.01 -6.35 -3.05
N SER A 233 -14.12 -5.31 -3.89
CA SER A 233 -13.79 -5.40 -5.31
C SER A 233 -12.30 -5.71 -5.54
N PHE A 234 -11.40 -5.10 -4.76
CA PHE A 234 -9.97 -5.38 -4.83
C PHE A 234 -9.62 -6.81 -4.40
N ILE A 235 -10.25 -7.28 -3.30
CA ILE A 235 -10.05 -8.63 -2.77
C ILE A 235 -10.56 -9.66 -3.78
N ALA A 236 -11.73 -9.42 -4.38
CA ALA A 236 -12.28 -10.27 -5.43
C ALA A 236 -11.31 -10.38 -6.62
N ALA A 237 -10.69 -9.28 -7.05
CA ALA A 237 -9.66 -9.30 -8.11
C ALA A 237 -8.36 -10.05 -7.74
N ARG A 238 -8.20 -10.46 -6.48
CA ARG A 238 -7.09 -11.28 -5.99
C ARG A 238 -7.49 -12.73 -5.78
N GLU A 239 -8.70 -12.99 -5.31
CA GLU A 239 -9.14 -14.28 -4.79
C GLU A 239 -10.13 -15.00 -5.71
N ASP A 240 -11.03 -14.28 -6.37
CA ASP A 240 -11.97 -14.85 -7.35
C ASP A 240 -11.19 -15.25 -8.62
N PRO A 241 -11.23 -16.55 -9.03
CA PRO A 241 -10.53 -17.01 -10.23
C PRO A 241 -10.87 -16.21 -11.49
N GLY A 242 -12.14 -15.89 -11.72
CA GLY A 242 -12.59 -15.19 -12.93
C GLY A 242 -12.10 -13.74 -12.97
N ILE A 243 -12.22 -13.03 -11.85
CA ILE A 243 -11.76 -11.63 -11.76
C ILE A 243 -10.23 -11.58 -11.72
N ARG A 244 -9.56 -12.57 -11.15
CA ARG A 244 -8.10 -12.69 -11.17
C ARG A 244 -7.57 -12.89 -12.59
N GLU A 245 -8.24 -13.70 -13.42
CA GLU A 245 -7.92 -13.84 -14.85
C GLU A 245 -8.12 -12.52 -15.60
N ARG A 246 -9.24 -11.82 -15.35
CA ARG A 246 -9.49 -10.48 -15.89
C ARG A 246 -8.37 -9.50 -15.50
N ALA A 247 -7.96 -9.46 -14.23
CA ALA A 247 -6.87 -8.61 -13.77
C ALA A 247 -5.55 -8.92 -14.48
N LYS A 248 -5.28 -10.19 -14.83
CA LYS A 248 -4.11 -10.59 -15.62
C LYS A 248 -4.19 -10.17 -17.07
N LEU A 249 -5.36 -10.28 -17.70
CA LEU A 249 -5.61 -9.76 -19.04
C LEU A 249 -5.37 -8.23 -19.07
N ILE A 250 -5.93 -7.51 -18.09
CA ILE A 250 -5.76 -6.06 -17.98
C ILE A 250 -4.31 -5.70 -17.73
N GLN A 251 -3.60 -6.41 -16.84
CA GLN A 251 -2.16 -6.20 -16.63
C GLN A 251 -1.38 -6.29 -17.96
N ALA A 252 -1.68 -7.29 -18.80
CA ALA A 252 -1.04 -7.42 -20.11
C ALA A 252 -1.36 -6.24 -21.04
N MET A 253 -2.59 -5.71 -20.97
CA MET A 253 -3.00 -4.53 -21.75
C MET A 253 -2.34 -3.24 -21.25
N LEU A 254 -2.15 -3.09 -19.94
CA LEU A 254 -1.38 -1.96 -19.37
C LEU A 254 0.07 -2.02 -19.85
N VAL A 255 0.71 -3.19 -19.80
CA VAL A 255 2.08 -3.38 -20.33
C VAL A 255 2.13 -2.97 -21.81
N LYS A 256 1.19 -3.45 -22.63
CA LYS A 256 1.15 -3.12 -24.07
C LYS A 256 0.88 -1.63 -24.33
N GLY A 257 -0.07 -1.04 -23.60
CA GLY A 257 -0.52 0.34 -23.78
C GLY A 257 0.47 1.38 -23.28
N LEU A 258 1.29 1.03 -22.29
CA LEU A 258 2.24 1.94 -21.64
C LEU A 258 3.70 1.73 -22.08
N LYS A 259 3.99 0.69 -22.88
CA LYS A 259 5.34 0.38 -23.37
C LYS A 259 6.02 1.54 -24.11
N GLY A 260 5.24 2.46 -24.68
CA GLY A 260 5.75 3.62 -25.40
C GLY A 260 6.30 4.75 -24.51
N LEU A 261 6.07 4.70 -23.19
CA LEU A 261 6.54 5.74 -22.27
C LEU A 261 8.06 5.70 -22.09
N SER A 262 8.68 6.88 -22.05
CA SER A 262 10.14 7.03 -21.97
C SER A 262 10.78 6.36 -20.73
N GLN A 263 10.01 6.22 -19.65
CA GLN A 263 10.47 5.63 -18.38
C GLN A 263 9.65 4.41 -17.98
N PHE A 264 9.08 3.68 -18.95
CA PHE A 264 8.25 2.50 -18.69
C PHE A 264 8.93 1.47 -17.77
N ASP A 265 10.25 1.26 -17.91
CA ASP A 265 11.02 0.29 -17.12
C ASP A 265 11.06 0.60 -15.61
N LYS A 266 10.65 1.81 -15.19
CA LYS A 266 10.48 2.15 -13.77
C LYS A 266 9.19 1.59 -13.15
N LEU A 267 8.23 1.16 -13.98
CA LEU A 267 6.99 0.54 -13.53
C LEU A 267 7.24 -0.95 -13.28
N SER A 268 7.10 -1.37 -12.03
CA SER A 268 7.30 -2.79 -11.71
C SER A 268 6.11 -3.64 -12.17
N ALA A 269 6.36 -4.93 -12.45
CA ALA A 269 5.29 -5.86 -12.78
C ALA A 269 4.25 -5.99 -11.64
N GLY A 270 4.69 -5.87 -10.38
CA GLY A 270 3.80 -5.87 -9.21
C GLY A 270 2.88 -4.66 -9.19
N GLU A 271 3.43 -3.46 -9.39
CA GLU A 271 2.69 -2.20 -9.48
C GLU A 271 1.63 -2.23 -10.58
N LEU A 272 1.99 -2.70 -11.78
CA LEU A 272 1.03 -2.85 -12.88
C LEU A 272 -0.07 -3.89 -12.58
N LEU A 273 0.23 -4.94 -11.79
CA LEU A 273 -0.78 -5.89 -11.34
C LEU A 273 -1.72 -5.26 -10.31
N HIS A 274 -1.21 -4.47 -9.36
CA HIS A 274 -2.07 -3.75 -8.41
C HIS A 274 -2.94 -2.72 -9.12
N ALA A 275 -2.39 -1.95 -10.04
CA ALA A 275 -3.14 -1.03 -10.90
C ALA A 275 -4.22 -1.77 -11.72
N ALA A 276 -3.92 -2.94 -12.27
CA ALA A 276 -4.90 -3.76 -12.99
C ALA A 276 -6.04 -4.24 -12.10
N ARG A 277 -5.77 -4.59 -10.84
CA ARG A 277 -6.80 -4.94 -9.85
C ARG A 277 -7.68 -3.75 -9.50
N VAL A 278 -7.11 -2.55 -9.35
CA VAL A 278 -7.88 -1.31 -9.17
C VAL A 278 -8.75 -1.06 -10.41
N ALA A 279 -8.21 -1.26 -11.62
CA ALA A 279 -8.98 -1.10 -12.85
C ALA A 279 -10.18 -2.07 -12.93
N CYS A 280 -10.09 -3.26 -12.32
CA CYS A 280 -11.21 -4.22 -12.26
C CYS A 280 -12.41 -3.74 -11.43
N MET A 281 -12.27 -2.66 -10.65
CA MET A 281 -13.38 -2.07 -9.88
C MET A 281 -14.35 -1.28 -10.76
N ASP A 282 -13.95 -0.95 -11.99
CA ASP A 282 -14.73 -0.20 -12.95
C ASP A 282 -15.35 -1.13 -14.00
N ASN A 283 -16.56 -0.83 -14.43
CA ASN A 283 -17.28 -1.62 -15.42
C ASN A 283 -16.55 -1.70 -16.78
N VAL A 284 -15.67 -0.74 -17.10
CA VAL A 284 -14.86 -0.76 -18.33
C VAL A 284 -13.96 -2.01 -18.41
N ALA A 285 -13.57 -2.58 -17.28
CA ALA A 285 -12.77 -3.81 -17.23
C ALA A 285 -13.55 -5.02 -17.74
N GLU A 286 -14.81 -5.16 -17.33
CA GLU A 286 -15.71 -6.21 -17.78
C GLU A 286 -16.13 -6.01 -19.24
N GLU A 287 -16.41 -4.77 -19.63
CA GLU A 287 -16.72 -4.43 -21.00
C GLU A 287 -15.54 -4.77 -21.93
N PHE A 288 -14.32 -4.39 -21.55
CA PHE A 288 -13.12 -4.72 -22.31
C PHE A 288 -12.93 -6.23 -22.46
N GLU A 289 -13.04 -6.98 -21.36
CA GLU A 289 -12.92 -8.45 -21.39
C GLU A 289 -13.95 -9.09 -22.32
N THR A 290 -15.21 -8.65 -22.21
CA THR A 290 -16.31 -9.16 -23.04
C THR A 290 -16.03 -8.92 -24.52
N GLN A 291 -15.66 -7.69 -24.89
CA GLN A 291 -15.31 -7.38 -26.28
C GLN A 291 -14.06 -8.13 -26.75
N TYR A 292 -13.05 -8.26 -25.90
CA TYR A 292 -11.83 -8.98 -26.23
C TYR A 292 -12.11 -10.46 -26.54
N ARG A 293 -12.90 -11.13 -25.68
CA ARG A 293 -13.31 -12.52 -25.88
C ARG A 293 -14.18 -12.68 -27.13
N ALA A 294 -15.13 -11.78 -27.37
CA ALA A 294 -15.97 -11.80 -28.56
C ALA A 294 -15.13 -11.69 -29.85
N ARG A 295 -14.14 -10.79 -29.88
CA ARG A 295 -13.23 -10.64 -31.03
C ARG A 295 -12.35 -11.87 -31.27
N LEU A 296 -11.89 -12.52 -30.21
CA LEU A 296 -11.14 -13.78 -30.34
C LEU A 296 -12.02 -14.90 -30.90
N ALA A 297 -13.24 -15.03 -30.40
CA ALA A 297 -14.20 -16.02 -30.88
C ALA A 297 -14.58 -15.78 -32.36
N GLU A 298 -14.81 -14.53 -32.75
CA GLU A 298 -15.08 -14.15 -34.15
C GLU A 298 -13.89 -14.46 -35.05
N ALA A 299 -12.67 -14.08 -34.64
CA ALA A 299 -11.46 -14.37 -35.40
C ALA A 299 -11.24 -15.88 -35.59
N GLU A 300 -11.58 -16.69 -34.58
CA GLU A 300 -11.51 -18.14 -34.65
C GLU A 300 -12.59 -18.74 -35.56
N ALA A 301 -13.84 -18.27 -35.47
CA ALA A 301 -14.94 -18.71 -36.33
C ALA A 301 -14.67 -18.38 -37.82
N VAL A 302 -14.17 -17.18 -38.11
CA VAL A 302 -13.73 -16.80 -39.47
C VAL A 302 -12.57 -17.69 -39.94
N ARG A 303 -11.62 -18.04 -39.06
CA ARG A 303 -10.51 -18.94 -39.40
C ARG A 303 -10.97 -20.36 -39.70
N LYS A 304 -12.02 -20.83 -39.00
CA LYS A 304 -12.63 -22.16 -39.21
C LYS A 304 -13.64 -22.19 -40.37
N GLY A 305 -13.97 -21.03 -40.97
CA GLY A 305 -14.98 -20.92 -42.03
C GLY A 305 -16.41 -21.04 -41.51
N GLU A 306 -16.63 -20.85 -40.21
CA GLU A 306 -17.93 -20.93 -39.53
C GLU A 306 -18.66 -19.57 -39.49
N ALA A 307 -17.98 -18.48 -39.88
CA ALA A 307 -18.53 -17.14 -39.96
C ALA A 307 -17.95 -16.37 -41.16
N ASP A 308 -18.80 -15.54 -41.78
CA ASP A 308 -18.38 -14.64 -42.86
C ASP A 308 -17.60 -13.43 -42.33
N LYS A 309 -16.74 -12.88 -43.19
CA LYS A 309 -16.03 -11.64 -42.88
C LYS A 309 -17.03 -10.48 -42.88
N LYS A 310 -17.19 -9.81 -41.73
CA LYS A 310 -17.94 -8.55 -41.61
C LYS A 310 -17.54 -7.51 -42.66
N GLU A 311 -18.51 -6.67 -43.00
CA GLU A 311 -18.32 -5.55 -43.92
C GLU A 311 -17.23 -4.58 -43.42
N PRO A 312 -16.51 -3.90 -44.33
CA PRO A 312 -15.42 -3.00 -43.94
C PRO A 312 -15.83 -1.88 -42.97
N GLU A 313 -17.02 -1.29 -43.17
CA GLU A 313 -17.50 -0.18 -42.33
C GLU A 313 -17.86 -0.65 -40.92
N GLU A 314 -18.53 -1.80 -40.78
CA GLU A 314 -18.85 -2.41 -39.48
C GLU A 314 -17.57 -2.74 -38.71
N ARG A 315 -16.59 -3.36 -39.39
CA ARG A 315 -15.28 -3.68 -38.79
C ARG A 315 -14.55 -2.44 -38.31
N GLN A 316 -14.63 -1.32 -39.05
CA GLN A 316 -14.02 -0.05 -38.63
C GLN A 316 -14.70 0.53 -37.39
N ARG A 317 -16.04 0.52 -37.32
CA ARG A 317 -16.80 0.98 -36.14
C ARG A 317 -16.48 0.16 -34.90
N GLU A 318 -16.48 -1.17 -35.02
CA GLU A 318 -16.13 -2.06 -33.92
C GLU A 318 -14.66 -1.90 -33.48
N GLN A 319 -13.74 -1.69 -34.43
CA GLN A 319 -12.33 -1.45 -34.11
C GLN A 319 -12.14 -0.11 -33.38
N ALA A 320 -12.87 0.93 -33.77
CA ALA A 320 -12.85 2.23 -33.12
C ALA A 320 -13.41 2.15 -31.70
N TRP A 321 -14.55 1.47 -31.52
CA TRP A 321 -15.15 1.26 -30.21
C TRP A 321 -14.24 0.45 -29.28
N PHE A 322 -13.71 -0.68 -29.77
CA PHE A 322 -12.78 -1.51 -28.98
C PHE A 322 -11.54 -0.72 -28.55
N LYS A 323 -10.97 0.10 -29.47
CA LYS A 323 -9.85 0.96 -29.15
C LYS A 323 -10.21 1.99 -28.08
N PHE A 324 -11.40 2.57 -28.14
CA PHE A 324 -11.87 3.53 -27.14
C PHE A 324 -11.98 2.89 -25.75
N VAL A 325 -12.58 1.70 -25.64
CA VAL A 325 -12.67 0.95 -24.37
C VAL A 325 -11.27 0.56 -23.87
N GLN A 326 -10.38 0.14 -24.78
CA GLN A 326 -8.99 -0.12 -24.44
C GLN A 326 -8.26 1.13 -23.91
N ASP A 327 -8.45 2.29 -24.54
CA ASP A 327 -7.84 3.56 -24.13
C ASP A 327 -8.34 4.00 -22.75
N GLN A 328 -9.64 3.81 -22.46
CA GLN A 328 -10.21 4.05 -21.13
C GLN A 328 -9.61 3.12 -20.07
N LEU A 329 -9.49 1.83 -20.37
CA LEU A 329 -8.91 0.84 -19.47
C LEU A 329 -7.44 1.17 -19.15
N VAL A 330 -6.66 1.54 -20.17
CA VAL A 330 -5.25 1.93 -20.00
C VAL A 330 -5.14 3.20 -19.17
N ALA A 331 -5.98 4.21 -19.43
CA ALA A 331 -6.04 5.43 -18.64
C ALA A 331 -6.38 5.17 -17.16
N LEU A 332 -7.38 4.31 -16.91
CA LEU A 332 -7.79 3.92 -15.57
C LEU A 332 -6.65 3.24 -14.80
N GLY A 333 -6.03 2.23 -15.40
CA GLY A 333 -4.88 1.55 -14.78
C GLY A 333 -3.68 2.48 -14.59
N LEU A 334 -3.44 3.40 -15.52
CA LEU A 334 -2.37 4.38 -15.38
C LEU A 334 -2.60 5.32 -14.19
N GLY A 335 -3.80 5.86 -14.06
CA GLY A 335 -4.19 6.69 -12.92
C GLY A 335 -3.97 5.97 -11.60
N ALA A 336 -4.41 4.72 -11.52
CA ALA A 336 -4.16 3.87 -10.35
C ALA A 336 -2.67 3.66 -10.09
N SER A 337 -1.85 3.43 -11.13
CA SER A 337 -0.40 3.27 -10.95
C SER A 337 0.28 4.54 -10.43
N ILE A 338 -0.15 5.73 -10.88
CA ILE A 338 0.39 7.00 -10.39
C ILE A 338 0.11 7.15 -8.90
N ALA A 339 -1.14 6.93 -8.48
CA ALA A 339 -1.52 7.00 -7.07
C ALA A 339 -0.72 6.00 -6.23
N ILE A 340 -0.66 4.72 -6.64
CA ILE A 340 0.11 3.69 -5.92
C ILE A 340 1.60 4.05 -5.84
N GLY A 341 2.20 4.48 -6.96
CA GLY A 341 3.63 4.77 -7.04
C GLY A 341 4.02 5.98 -6.19
N VAL A 342 3.33 7.11 -6.37
CA VAL A 342 3.63 8.37 -5.67
C VAL A 342 3.30 8.29 -4.18
N THR A 343 2.14 7.74 -3.83
CA THR A 343 1.77 7.53 -2.42
C THR A 343 2.72 6.53 -1.76
N GLY A 344 3.15 5.47 -2.46
CA GLY A 344 4.18 4.55 -1.99
C GLY A 344 5.52 5.23 -1.73
N ASP A 345 5.93 6.17 -2.59
CA ASP A 345 7.13 6.99 -2.40
C ASP A 345 7.05 7.89 -1.17
N HIS A 346 5.93 8.58 -0.97
CA HIS A 346 5.72 9.42 0.21
C HIS A 346 5.65 8.61 1.51
N PHE A 347 4.90 7.51 1.51
CA PHE A 347 4.78 6.64 2.67
C PHE A 347 6.15 6.06 3.06
N TYR A 348 6.90 5.51 2.10
CA TYR A 348 8.23 4.96 2.38
C TYR A 348 9.22 5.98 2.96
N LYS A 349 9.19 7.23 2.48
CA LYS A 349 10.01 8.31 3.06
C LYS A 349 9.64 8.60 4.51
N ALA A 350 8.35 8.56 4.85
CA ALA A 350 7.91 8.71 6.24
C ALA A 350 8.40 7.54 7.12
N LEU A 351 8.39 6.31 6.57
CA LEU A 351 8.93 5.15 7.27
C LEU A 351 10.45 5.27 7.50
N GLU A 352 11.20 5.73 6.50
CA GLU A 352 12.66 5.92 6.57
C GLU A 352 13.06 6.88 7.70
N ALA A 353 12.25 7.91 7.97
CA ALA A 353 12.51 8.85 9.07
C ALA A 353 12.47 8.18 10.46
N VAL A 354 11.73 7.08 10.60
CA VAL A 354 11.47 6.40 11.87
C VAL A 354 12.33 5.15 12.07
N VAL A 355 12.70 4.48 10.97
CA VAL A 355 13.53 3.25 10.97
C VAL A 355 14.64 3.26 9.90
N PRO A 356 15.55 4.26 9.90
CA PRO A 356 16.51 4.46 8.82
C PRO A 356 17.43 3.26 8.57
N ASP A 357 17.90 2.62 9.64
CA ASP A 357 18.89 1.53 9.56
C ASP A 357 18.36 0.23 8.94
N GLN A 358 17.04 0.04 8.88
CA GLN A 358 16.42 -1.24 8.52
C GLN A 358 15.43 -1.11 7.35
N ILE A 359 15.27 0.10 6.80
CA ILE A 359 14.22 0.41 5.83
C ILE A 359 14.26 -0.48 4.57
N ASP A 360 15.47 -0.90 4.16
CA ASP A 360 15.67 -1.81 3.02
C ASP A 360 14.90 -3.13 3.16
N GLY A 361 14.66 -3.58 4.40
CA GLY A 361 13.91 -4.80 4.70
C GLY A 361 12.45 -4.78 4.24
N ILE A 362 11.87 -3.58 4.06
CA ILE A 362 10.48 -3.40 3.61
C ILE A 362 10.37 -2.73 2.23
N LEU A 363 11.50 -2.42 1.57
CA LEU A 363 11.51 -1.85 0.22
C LEU A 363 10.66 -2.64 -0.80
N PRO A 364 10.66 -3.99 -0.81
CA PRO A 364 9.80 -4.76 -1.73
C PRO A 364 8.30 -4.59 -1.49
N LEU A 365 7.89 -4.10 -0.32
CA LEU A 365 6.50 -3.94 0.10
C LEU A 365 5.93 -2.55 -0.17
N LYS A 366 6.79 -1.58 -0.53
CA LYS A 366 6.51 -0.15 -0.66
C LYS A 366 5.27 0.23 -1.50
N LYS A 367 4.91 -0.58 -2.50
CA LYS A 367 3.82 -0.30 -3.45
C LYS A 367 2.62 -1.25 -3.32
N ASP A 368 2.57 -2.06 -2.26
CA ASP A 368 1.44 -2.94 -1.97
C ASP A 368 0.72 -2.46 -0.71
N PHE A 369 -0.38 -1.74 -0.91
CA PHE A 369 -1.24 -1.23 0.15
C PHE A 369 -2.34 -2.21 0.56
N SER A 370 -2.19 -3.51 0.25
CA SER A 370 -3.13 -4.51 0.78
C SER A 370 -2.94 -4.70 2.28
N LEU A 371 -4.05 -4.90 2.99
CA LEU A 371 -4.04 -5.03 4.44
C LEU A 371 -3.00 -6.05 4.99
N PRO A 372 -2.82 -7.26 4.42
CA PRO A 372 -1.80 -8.19 4.91
C PRO A 372 -0.36 -7.69 4.76
N VAL A 373 -0.10 -6.75 3.86
CA VAL A 373 1.20 -6.10 3.71
C VAL A 373 1.33 -4.94 4.71
N LEU A 374 0.28 -4.12 4.86
CA LEU A 374 0.25 -3.05 5.85
C LEU A 374 0.46 -3.59 7.28
N GLU A 375 -0.12 -4.73 7.61
CA GLU A 375 0.09 -5.41 8.90
C GLU A 375 1.56 -5.80 9.11
N LYS A 376 2.21 -6.35 8.08
CA LYS A 376 3.63 -6.68 8.14
C LYS A 376 4.48 -5.43 8.35
N ILE A 377 4.14 -4.34 7.66
CA ILE A 377 4.81 -3.05 7.80
C ILE A 377 4.61 -2.51 9.22
N LEU A 378 3.38 -2.53 9.75
CA LEU A 378 3.07 -2.10 11.13
C LEU A 378 3.97 -2.81 12.15
N PHE A 379 3.97 -4.15 12.16
CA PHE A 379 4.79 -4.90 13.11
C PHE A 379 6.29 -4.68 12.91
N PHE A 380 6.73 -4.56 11.66
CA PHE A 380 8.11 -4.22 11.34
C PHE A 380 8.50 -2.86 11.93
N LEU A 381 7.65 -1.83 11.78
CA LEU A 381 7.92 -0.50 12.29
C LEU A 381 7.95 -0.46 13.81
N LEU A 382 6.98 -1.11 14.48
CA LEU A 382 6.95 -1.17 15.94
C LEU A 382 8.23 -1.81 16.51
N GLU A 383 8.68 -2.94 15.93
CA GLU A 383 9.91 -3.62 16.37
C GLU A 383 11.15 -2.77 16.10
N ASN A 384 11.29 -2.26 14.87
CA ASN A 384 12.52 -1.58 14.47
C ASN A 384 12.63 -0.16 15.01
N HIS A 385 11.51 0.54 15.25
CA HIS A 385 11.55 1.84 15.90
C HIS A 385 11.96 1.71 17.37
N PHE A 386 11.52 0.65 18.06
CA PHE A 386 12.00 0.36 19.41
C PHE A 386 13.50 0.05 19.42
N ILE A 387 13.98 -0.76 18.46
CA ILE A 387 15.42 -1.00 18.28
C ILE A 387 16.16 0.32 18.04
N GLN A 388 15.59 1.24 17.27
CA GLN A 388 16.19 2.55 16.99
C GLN A 388 16.29 3.39 18.25
N ILE A 389 15.26 3.43 19.10
CA ILE A 389 15.31 4.10 20.41
C ILE A 389 16.45 3.54 21.26
N LEU A 390 16.58 2.22 21.36
CA LEU A 390 17.65 1.58 22.15
C LEU A 390 19.05 1.84 21.57
N LYS A 391 19.19 1.90 20.26
CA LYS A 391 20.44 2.29 19.60
C LYS A 391 20.80 3.73 19.94
N GLU A 392 19.81 4.62 19.95
CA GLU A 392 19.99 6.03 20.27
C GLU A 392 20.47 6.23 21.70
N CYS A 393 19.87 5.55 22.68
CA CYS A 393 20.33 5.54 24.07
C CYS A 393 21.82 5.16 24.21
N GLY A 394 22.29 4.23 23.36
CA GLY A 394 23.66 3.72 23.39
C GLY A 394 24.65 4.42 22.45
N ARG A 395 24.22 5.44 21.69
CA ARG A 395 25.00 6.02 20.58
C ARG A 395 26.40 6.46 21.01
N GLU A 396 26.53 7.09 22.17
CA GLU A 396 27.80 7.58 22.72
C GLU A 396 28.79 6.46 23.09
N GLU A 397 28.31 5.24 23.34
CA GLU A 397 29.18 4.11 23.68
C GLU A 397 29.77 3.42 22.44
N GLY A 398 29.29 3.78 21.24
CA GLY A 398 29.76 3.25 19.96
C GLY A 398 29.72 1.72 19.91
N GLY A 399 30.80 1.11 19.41
CA GLY A 399 30.88 -0.35 19.20
C GLY A 399 30.86 -1.22 20.47
N LYS A 400 30.80 -0.63 21.66
CA LYS A 400 30.63 -1.37 22.94
C LYS A 400 29.23 -1.95 23.08
N ILE A 401 28.26 -1.36 22.40
CA ILE A 401 26.85 -1.72 22.47
C ILE A 401 26.39 -2.28 21.13
N GLN A 402 25.59 -3.34 21.18
CA GLN A 402 24.88 -3.87 20.02
C GLN A 402 23.42 -4.12 20.39
N VAL A 403 22.49 -3.68 19.56
CA VAL A 403 21.06 -4.02 19.71
C VAL A 403 20.71 -5.09 18.69
N ARG A 404 20.10 -6.19 19.14
CA ARG A 404 19.71 -7.32 18.28
C ARG A 404 18.31 -7.82 18.67
N SER A 405 17.54 -8.29 17.68
CA SER A 405 16.34 -9.06 17.97
C SER A 405 16.58 -10.57 17.83
N GLY A 406 16.03 -11.34 18.76
CA GLY A 406 15.97 -12.80 18.74
C GLY A 406 14.54 -13.25 18.52
N ARG A 407 14.35 -14.34 17.76
CA ARG A 407 13.01 -14.89 17.47
C ARG A 407 12.92 -16.35 17.87
N ALA A 408 11.84 -16.69 18.55
CA ALA A 408 11.44 -18.06 18.84
C ALA A 408 9.98 -18.26 18.43
N ARG A 409 9.64 -19.43 17.88
CA ARG A 409 8.23 -19.72 17.54
C ARG A 409 7.49 -20.17 18.79
N ARG A 410 6.45 -19.43 19.14
CA ARG A 410 5.55 -19.66 20.27
C ARG A 410 4.28 -20.36 19.80
N VAL A 411 3.84 -21.33 20.60
CA VAL A 411 2.59 -22.07 20.41
C VAL A 411 1.86 -22.29 21.74
N PRO A 412 0.53 -22.34 21.75
CA PRO A 412 -0.23 -22.74 22.94
C PRO A 412 0.11 -24.18 23.35
N ALA A 413 0.33 -24.39 24.65
CA ALA A 413 0.55 -25.71 25.21
C ALA A 413 -0.61 -26.69 24.94
N PRO A 414 -1.90 -26.28 24.98
CA PRO A 414 -3.02 -27.16 24.63
C PRO A 414 -2.92 -27.70 23.20
N ALA A 415 -2.62 -26.84 22.22
CA ALA A 415 -2.48 -27.24 20.82
C ALA A 415 -1.35 -28.27 20.61
N VAL A 416 -0.28 -28.20 21.40
CA VAL A 416 0.79 -29.22 21.39
C VAL A 416 0.33 -30.52 22.05
N ASN A 417 -0.47 -30.44 23.12
CA ASN A 417 -0.97 -31.61 23.85
C ASN A 417 -2.01 -32.40 23.04
N GLU A 418 -2.76 -31.75 22.15
CA GLU A 418 -3.75 -32.37 21.26
C GLU A 418 -3.11 -33.16 20.10
N LEU A 419 -1.82 -32.97 19.82
CA LEU A 419 -1.13 -33.71 18.76
C LEU A 419 -1.05 -35.20 19.07
N ARG A 420 -1.70 -36.01 18.23
CA ARG A 420 -1.68 -37.48 18.35
C ARG A 420 -0.24 -38.01 18.29
N GLY A 421 0.19 -38.74 19.31
CA GLY A 421 1.54 -39.28 19.42
C GLY A 421 2.54 -38.36 20.15
N MET A 422 2.10 -37.20 20.65
CA MET A 422 2.95 -36.32 21.46
C MET A 422 3.11 -36.84 22.89
N SER A 423 4.30 -37.32 23.24
CA SER A 423 4.65 -37.75 24.60
C SER A 423 5.35 -36.65 25.39
N LYS A 424 5.39 -36.75 26.74
CA LYS A 424 6.12 -35.79 27.59
C LYS A 424 7.59 -35.66 27.21
N ILE A 425 8.24 -36.75 26.82
CA ILE A 425 9.66 -36.77 26.41
C ILE A 425 9.83 -36.03 25.08
N ARG A 426 9.01 -36.36 24.07
CA ARG A 426 9.03 -35.71 22.75
C ARG A 426 8.76 -34.20 22.88
N LYS A 427 7.79 -33.83 23.72
CA LYS A 427 7.48 -32.44 24.07
C LYS A 427 8.70 -31.71 24.65
N LYS A 428 9.38 -32.29 25.65
CA LYS A 428 10.58 -31.70 26.26
C LYS A 428 11.76 -31.60 25.29
N GLN A 429 11.85 -32.47 24.29
CA GLN A 429 12.91 -32.42 23.27
C GLN A 429 12.65 -31.32 22.23
N LEU A 430 11.41 -31.16 21.78
CA LEU A 430 11.04 -30.23 20.71
C LEU A 430 10.71 -28.82 21.22
N PHE A 431 10.31 -28.69 22.48
CA PHE A 431 9.82 -27.44 23.05
C PHE A 431 10.53 -27.06 24.36
N GLY A 432 10.70 -25.76 24.59
CA GLY A 432 11.00 -25.15 25.88
C GLY A 432 9.75 -24.49 26.46
N ASN A 433 9.75 -24.24 27.78
CA ASN A 433 8.69 -23.45 28.40
C ASN A 433 8.88 -21.98 28.05
N ASP A 434 7.78 -21.28 27.74
CA ASP A 434 7.83 -19.83 27.68
C ASP A 434 7.63 -19.26 29.08
N VAL A 435 8.70 -18.74 29.68
CA VAL A 435 8.65 -18.20 31.05
C VAL A 435 7.92 -16.85 31.14
N THR A 436 7.63 -16.23 29.99
CA THR A 436 7.00 -14.90 29.94
C THR A 436 5.50 -14.97 29.73
N ARG A 437 4.95 -16.15 29.41
CA ARG A 437 3.52 -16.34 29.18
C ARG A 437 3.10 -17.76 29.54
N GLU A 438 2.23 -17.85 30.54
CA GLU A 438 1.66 -19.12 30.99
C GLU A 438 0.95 -19.85 29.84
N ASP A 439 0.92 -21.19 29.92
CA ASP A 439 0.33 -22.08 28.92
C ASP A 439 0.86 -21.94 27.48
N THR A 440 2.06 -21.40 27.31
CA THR A 440 2.74 -21.38 26.01
C THR A 440 4.11 -22.04 26.02
N LEU A 441 4.49 -22.53 24.84
CA LEU A 441 5.73 -23.25 24.61
C LEU A 441 6.48 -22.63 23.44
N LEU A 442 7.80 -22.68 23.51
CA LEU A 442 8.68 -22.23 22.45
C LEU A 442 9.27 -23.44 21.73
N PHE A 443 9.21 -23.46 20.41
CA PHE A 443 9.98 -24.42 19.63
C PHE A 443 11.48 -24.22 19.88
N LYS A 444 12.20 -25.31 20.16
CA LYS A 444 13.66 -25.29 20.21
C LYS A 444 14.30 -25.19 18.81
N PRO A 445 13.78 -25.87 17.76
CA PRO A 445 14.24 -25.62 16.40
C PRO A 445 13.98 -24.16 16.01
N LYS A 446 14.92 -23.55 15.29
CA LYS A 446 14.81 -22.16 14.78
C LYS A 446 14.39 -22.11 13.30
N THR A 447 14.61 -23.18 12.55
CA THR A 447 14.26 -23.26 11.12
C THR A 447 13.42 -24.50 10.83
N ALA A 448 12.68 -24.48 9.72
CA ALA A 448 11.92 -25.65 9.26
C ALA A 448 12.84 -26.85 9.00
N LYS A 449 14.08 -26.60 8.55
CA LYS A 449 15.10 -27.63 8.37
C LYS A 449 15.49 -28.27 9.72
N GLN A 450 15.79 -27.45 10.73
CA GLN A 450 16.10 -27.94 12.08
C GLN A 450 14.92 -28.70 12.70
N LEU A 451 13.68 -28.27 12.42
CA LEU A 451 12.50 -29.02 12.84
C LEU A 451 12.45 -30.38 12.15
N GLY A 452 12.65 -30.44 10.83
CA GLY A 452 12.75 -31.69 10.07
C GLY A 452 13.81 -32.64 10.63
N GLU A 453 15.01 -32.14 10.88
CA GLU A 453 16.12 -32.90 11.48
C GLU A 453 15.76 -33.44 12.87
N ALA A 454 15.14 -32.62 13.73
CA ALA A 454 14.70 -33.04 15.05
C ALA A 454 13.59 -34.10 14.98
N MET A 455 12.64 -33.97 14.05
CA MET A 455 11.57 -34.95 13.84
C MET A 455 12.13 -36.30 13.34
N SER A 456 13.10 -36.26 12.41
CA SER A 456 13.79 -37.46 11.91
C SER A 456 14.59 -38.16 13.01
N MET A 457 15.34 -37.39 13.82
CA MET A 457 16.11 -37.93 14.95
C MET A 457 15.22 -38.62 15.98
N LEU A 458 14.04 -38.06 16.25
CA LEU A 458 13.07 -38.62 17.18
C LEU A 458 12.23 -39.76 16.58
N SER A 459 12.44 -40.09 15.29
CA SER A 459 11.70 -41.12 14.56
C SER A 459 10.18 -40.96 14.70
N LEU A 460 9.68 -39.72 14.50
CA LEU A 460 8.26 -39.42 14.69
C LEU A 460 7.40 -40.04 13.58
N GLU A 461 6.18 -40.42 13.92
CA GLU A 461 5.21 -40.97 12.98
C GLU A 461 4.73 -39.89 11.99
N PRO A 462 4.37 -40.23 10.72
CA PRO A 462 4.02 -39.23 9.69
C PRO A 462 2.90 -38.27 10.11
N ALA A 463 1.88 -38.77 10.81
CA ALA A 463 0.77 -37.94 11.30
C ALA A 463 1.24 -36.87 12.31
N LEU A 464 2.17 -37.21 13.20
CA LEU A 464 2.75 -36.27 14.16
C LEU A 464 3.67 -35.27 13.46
N GLN A 465 4.45 -35.72 12.46
CA GLN A 465 5.29 -34.82 11.65
C GLN A 465 4.46 -33.77 10.92
N GLN A 466 3.33 -34.18 10.31
CA GLN A 466 2.42 -33.27 9.64
C GLN A 466 1.81 -32.27 10.62
N GLY A 467 1.29 -32.75 11.76
CA GLY A 467 0.72 -31.88 12.79
C GLY A 467 1.73 -30.86 13.33
N LEU A 468 2.99 -31.27 13.56
CA LEU A 468 4.08 -30.36 13.96
C LEU A 468 4.43 -29.35 12.87
N ALA A 469 4.45 -29.76 11.60
CA ALA A 469 4.73 -28.86 10.48
C ALA A 469 3.62 -27.81 10.30
N GLU A 470 2.35 -28.19 10.49
CA GLU A 470 1.21 -27.29 10.48
C GLU A 470 1.25 -26.31 11.66
N LEU A 471 1.51 -26.82 12.87
CA LEU A 471 1.67 -26.01 14.08
C LEU A 471 2.82 -25.00 13.91
N TRP A 472 3.95 -25.44 13.35
CA TRP A 472 5.11 -24.58 13.07
C TRP A 472 4.76 -23.43 12.12
N LYS A 473 4.00 -23.71 11.06
CA LYS A 473 3.58 -22.69 10.08
C LYS A 473 2.68 -21.62 10.71
N ARG A 474 1.81 -22.02 11.65
CA ARG A 474 0.86 -21.13 12.34
C ARG A 474 1.45 -20.47 13.59
N ALA A 475 2.57 -20.96 14.09
CA ALA A 475 3.21 -20.44 15.31
C ALA A 475 3.59 -18.96 15.16
N VAL A 476 3.17 -18.16 16.13
CA VAL A 476 3.53 -16.74 16.24
C VAL A 476 4.97 -16.63 16.74
N PHE A 477 5.68 -15.57 16.37
CA PHE A 477 7.02 -15.32 16.92
C PHE A 477 6.92 -14.63 18.26
N ARG A 478 7.55 -15.20 19.28
CA ARG A 478 8.08 -14.43 20.41
C ARG A 478 9.34 -13.71 19.93
N VAL A 479 9.38 -12.40 20.12
CA VAL A 479 10.53 -11.57 19.74
C VAL A 479 11.13 -10.95 21.00
N ASP A 480 12.41 -11.24 21.22
CA ASP A 480 13.22 -10.66 22.31
C ASP A 480 14.12 -9.59 21.71
N ILE A 481 14.02 -8.35 22.17
CA ILE A 481 14.89 -7.25 21.76
C ILE A 481 15.96 -7.08 22.83
N MET A 482 17.22 -7.27 22.45
CA MET A 482 18.35 -7.38 23.36
C MET A 482 19.35 -6.25 23.14
N VAL A 483 19.71 -5.56 24.23
CA VAL A 483 20.87 -4.68 24.29
C VAL A 483 22.04 -5.48 24.83
N LEU A 484 23.09 -5.63 24.02
CA LEU A 484 24.29 -6.38 24.33
C LEU A 484 25.43 -5.41 24.65
N ILE A 485 25.84 -5.34 25.91
CA ILE A 485 26.94 -4.51 26.39
C ILE A 485 28.19 -5.37 26.50
N ASN A 486 29.21 -5.12 25.67
CA ASN A 486 30.45 -5.89 25.68
C ASN A 486 31.32 -5.52 26.89
N LEU A 487 31.41 -6.43 27.86
CA LEU A 487 32.13 -6.20 29.12
C LEU A 487 33.63 -6.01 28.91
N GLU A 488 34.23 -6.67 27.93
CA GLU A 488 35.67 -6.55 27.64
C GLU A 488 36.01 -5.18 27.06
N LEU A 489 35.20 -4.69 26.12
CA LEU A 489 35.42 -3.38 25.51
C LEU A 489 35.17 -2.25 26.52
N VAL A 490 34.17 -2.38 27.38
CA VAL A 490 33.93 -1.42 28.46
C VAL A 490 35.12 -1.42 29.43
N ALA A 491 35.57 -2.59 29.89
CA ALA A 491 36.68 -2.72 30.83
C ALA A 491 38.00 -2.11 30.33
N ARG A 492 38.25 -2.11 29.01
CA ARG A 492 39.43 -1.45 28.42
C ARG A 492 39.40 0.08 28.49
N THR A 493 38.23 0.67 28.70
CA THR A 493 38.02 2.12 28.66
C THR A 493 37.78 2.76 30.03
N THR A 494 37.83 1.99 31.11
CA THR A 494 37.57 2.47 32.48
C THR A 494 38.43 1.74 33.50
N THR A 495 38.77 2.44 34.59
CA THR A 495 39.39 1.86 35.78
C THR A 495 38.36 1.29 36.75
N ASN A 496 37.09 1.70 36.65
CA ASN A 496 35.99 1.21 37.48
C ASN A 496 34.84 0.71 36.60
N LEU A 497 34.84 -0.60 36.33
CA LEU A 497 33.83 -1.24 35.50
C LEU A 497 32.43 -1.13 36.09
N THR A 498 32.29 -1.22 37.41
CA THR A 498 30.99 -1.19 38.09
C THR A 498 30.29 0.16 37.94
N VAL A 499 31.04 1.25 38.13
CA VAL A 499 30.51 2.62 37.93
C VAL A 499 30.15 2.83 36.47
N ARG A 500 31.04 2.45 35.55
CA ARG A 500 30.78 2.64 34.12
C ARG A 500 29.59 1.82 33.62
N LEU A 501 29.40 0.60 34.10
CA LEU A 501 28.22 -0.19 33.76
C LEU A 501 26.94 0.45 34.33
N THR A 502 27.01 1.06 35.52
CA THR A 502 25.86 1.77 36.09
C THR A 502 25.48 2.97 35.23
N GLU A 503 26.45 3.79 34.81
CA GLU A 503 26.23 4.91 33.88
C GLU A 503 25.59 4.43 32.56
N ILE A 504 26.06 3.30 32.01
CA ILE A 504 25.49 2.74 30.77
C ILE A 504 24.05 2.26 31.01
N LEU A 505 23.77 1.56 32.11
CA LEU A 505 22.43 1.09 32.43
C LEU A 505 21.45 2.25 32.69
N GLU A 506 21.91 3.32 33.32
CA GLU A 506 21.13 4.55 33.53
C GLU A 506 20.70 5.20 32.22
N LYS A 507 21.53 5.17 31.17
CA LYS A 507 21.16 5.65 29.82
C LYS A 507 19.99 4.86 29.21
N TYR A 508 19.82 3.60 29.62
CA TYR A 508 18.69 2.76 29.24
C TYR A 508 17.51 2.88 30.20
N GLY A 509 17.57 3.75 31.22
CA GLY A 509 16.55 3.87 32.26
C GLY A 509 16.42 2.63 33.14
N VAL A 510 17.40 1.73 33.11
CA VAL A 510 17.40 0.48 33.84
C VAL A 510 17.93 0.71 35.25
N LYS A 511 17.07 0.50 36.25
CA LYS A 511 17.44 0.61 37.66
C LYS A 511 18.16 -0.65 38.09
N ARG A 512 19.25 -0.47 38.83
CA ARG A 512 19.96 -1.59 39.44
C ARG A 512 19.19 -2.00 40.69
N ASN A 513 18.45 -3.11 40.62
CA ASN A 513 18.05 -3.79 41.85
C ASN A 513 19.34 -4.27 42.54
N GLY A 514 19.51 -3.83 43.79
CA GLY A 514 20.73 -3.96 44.59
C GLY A 514 21.18 -5.40 44.82
#